data_AF-A0A451B7V4-F1
#
_entry.id   AF-A0A451B7V4-F1
#
_cell.length_a   1.000
_cell.length_b   1.000
_cell.length_c   1.000
_cell.angle_alpha   90.00
_cell.angle_beta   90.00
_cell.angle_gamma   90.00
#
_symmetry.space_group_name_H-M   'P 1'
#
loop_
_entity.id
_entity.type
_entity.pdbx_description
1 polymer ?
#
loop_
_entity_poly.entity_id
_entity_poly.type
_entity_poly.pdbx_seq_one_letter_code
_entity_poly.pdbx_strand_id
1 'polypeptide(L)'
;MHTIMNDTRIETIEQVRQFLSGASLVEFSISSKNESYKWIEQTLIRFRYGSRNKTDKGLLLDLIEKVSGYSRIQVKRLVRQYLATGRIKRRQCTRQGFAQKYTREDIRLLADIDE
;
A
#
# COMPACT_ATOMS: atom_id res chain seq x y z
N MET A 1 -15.71 -13.22 -4.62
CA MET A 1 -15.54 -13.61 -3.20
C MET A 1 -15.03 -12.39 -2.44
N HIS A 2 -15.81 -11.89 -1.48
CA HIS A 2 -15.36 -10.85 -0.55
C HIS A 2 -14.88 -11.54 0.73
N THR A 3 -13.58 -11.55 0.97
CA THR A 3 -12.99 -12.12 2.19
C THR A 3 -12.98 -11.04 3.26
N ILE A 4 -13.51 -11.38 4.43
CA ILE A 4 -13.73 -10.50 5.59
C ILE A 4 -12.38 -10.15 6.25
N MET A 5 -12.12 -8.87 6.43
CA MET A 5 -10.95 -8.35 7.14
C MET A 5 -11.18 -8.44 8.65
N ASN A 6 -10.52 -9.39 9.33
CA ASN A 6 -10.50 -9.50 10.80
C ASN A 6 -9.46 -8.54 11.40
N ASP A 7 -9.76 -7.24 11.37
CA ASP A 7 -8.89 -6.16 11.88
C ASP A 7 -8.92 -6.00 13.40
N THR A 8 -9.77 -6.75 14.10
CA THR A 8 -10.34 -6.36 15.39
C THR A 8 -9.44 -6.58 16.62
N ARG A 9 -8.11 -6.69 16.49
CA ARG A 9 -7.26 -7.05 17.65
C ARG A 9 -6.03 -6.17 17.92
N ILE A 10 -5.68 -5.23 17.03
CA ILE A 10 -4.54 -4.32 17.26
C ILE A 10 -5.06 -2.89 17.42
N GLU A 11 -5.20 -2.48 18.68
CA GLU A 11 -5.66 -1.15 19.10
C GLU A 11 -4.55 -0.33 19.75
N THR A 12 -3.53 -0.99 20.32
CA THR A 12 -2.44 -0.32 21.05
C THR A 12 -1.07 -0.53 20.39
N ILE A 13 -0.15 0.41 20.63
CA ILE A 13 1.23 0.33 20.11
C ILE A 13 1.97 -0.88 20.68
N GLU A 14 1.64 -1.32 21.89
CA GLU A 14 2.21 -2.54 22.47
C GLU A 14 1.77 -3.80 21.72
N GLN A 15 0.49 -3.86 21.32
CA GLN A 15 0.00 -4.95 20.46
C GLN A 15 0.68 -4.93 19.10
N VAL A 16 0.97 -3.75 18.54
CA VAL A 16 1.77 -3.63 17.31
C VAL A 16 3.16 -4.23 17.51
N ARG A 17 3.81 -3.93 18.63
CA ARG A 17 5.14 -4.47 18.96
C ARG A 17 5.11 -5.99 19.10
N GLN A 18 4.12 -6.52 19.82
CA GLN A 18 3.93 -7.96 20.02
C GLN A 18 3.63 -8.69 18.71
N PHE A 19 2.86 -8.06 17.83
CA PHE A 19 2.59 -8.57 16.49
C PHE A 19 3.87 -8.64 15.66
N LEU A 20 4.66 -7.56 15.63
CA LEU A 20 5.92 -7.50 14.87
C LEU A 20 6.99 -8.45 15.43
N SER A 21 6.96 -8.76 16.73
CA SER A 21 7.85 -9.75 17.34
C SER A 21 7.44 -11.22 17.07
N GLY A 22 6.39 -11.46 16.28
CA GLY A 22 5.96 -12.80 15.88
C GLY A 22 5.11 -13.53 16.92
N ALA A 23 4.66 -12.86 17.98
CA ALA A 23 3.86 -13.48 19.04
C ALA A 23 2.36 -13.57 18.69
N SER A 24 1.95 -13.17 17.48
CA SER A 24 0.56 -13.24 17.05
C SER A 24 0.46 -13.70 15.60
N LEU A 25 -0.11 -14.89 15.40
CA LEU A 25 -0.43 -15.48 14.10
C LEU A 25 -1.72 -14.83 13.58
N VAL A 26 -1.66 -13.56 13.15
CA VAL A 26 -2.80 -12.90 12.51
C VAL A 26 -2.54 -12.83 11.01
N GLU A 27 -3.29 -13.64 10.27
CA GLU A 27 -3.33 -13.59 8.82
C GLU A 27 -4.13 -12.36 8.38
N PHE A 28 -3.43 -11.24 8.17
CA PHE A 28 -4.03 -10.10 7.48
C PHE A 28 -3.98 -10.36 5.97
N SER A 29 -5.13 -10.62 5.36
CA SER A 29 -5.25 -10.71 3.91
C SER A 29 -6.09 -9.56 3.40
N ILE A 30 -5.45 -8.58 2.74
CA ILE A 30 -6.15 -7.48 2.08
C ILE A 30 -6.44 -7.87 0.64
N SER A 31 -7.72 -7.95 0.28
CA SER A 31 -8.13 -8.47 -1.03
C SER A 31 -8.08 -7.42 -2.14
N SER A 32 -8.30 -6.14 -1.84
CA SER A 32 -8.33 -5.06 -2.83
C SER A 32 -7.37 -3.91 -2.53
N LYS A 33 -6.78 -3.32 -3.57
CA LYS A 33 -5.96 -2.10 -3.45
C LYS A 33 -6.74 -0.94 -2.80
N ASN A 34 -8.03 -0.82 -3.07
CA ASN A 34 -8.84 0.24 -2.46
C ASN A 34 -9.06 0.00 -0.96
N GLU A 35 -9.23 -1.27 -0.57
CA GLU A 35 -9.33 -1.66 0.84
C GLU A 35 -8.00 -1.41 1.57
N SER A 36 -6.86 -1.71 0.93
CA SER A 36 -5.55 -1.41 1.54
C SER A 36 -5.40 0.08 1.84
N TYR A 37 -5.81 0.96 0.93
CA TYR A 37 -5.68 2.41 1.14
C TYR A 37 -6.59 2.90 2.27
N LYS A 38 -7.83 2.40 2.34
CA LYS A 38 -8.76 2.70 3.44
C LYS A 38 -8.24 2.18 4.78
N TRP A 39 -7.70 0.97 4.79
CA TRP A 39 -7.13 0.36 5.99
C TRP A 39 -5.94 1.17 6.53
N ILE A 40 -5.02 1.58 5.66
CA ILE A 40 -3.89 2.43 6.04
C ILE A 40 -4.39 3.74 6.63
N GLU A 41 -5.37 4.39 5.99
CA GLU A 41 -5.96 5.64 6.47
C GLU A 41 -6.58 5.47 7.87
N GLN A 42 -7.41 4.43 8.06
CA GLN A 42 -8.03 4.11 9.34
C GLN A 42 -7.00 3.81 10.42
N THR A 43 -5.91 3.11 10.08
CA THR A 43 -4.80 2.83 11.00
C THR A 43 -4.12 4.12 11.45
N LEU A 44 -3.80 5.02 10.52
CA LEU A 44 -3.15 6.29 10.84
C LEU A 44 -4.04 7.20 11.71
N ILE A 45 -5.36 7.17 11.50
CA ILE A 45 -6.34 7.87 12.32
C ILE A 45 -6.42 7.24 13.72
N ARG A 46 -6.61 5.92 13.80
CA ARG A 46 -6.75 5.15 15.05
C ARG A 46 -5.58 5.42 16.00
N PHE A 47 -4.36 5.37 15.48
CA PHE A 47 -3.15 5.57 16.29
C PHE A 47 -2.76 7.04 16.48
N ARG A 48 -3.53 7.98 15.90
CA ARG A 48 -3.21 9.42 15.88
C ARG A 48 -1.77 9.66 15.41
N TYR A 49 -1.42 9.11 14.24
CA TYR A 49 -0.03 9.05 13.75
C TYR A 49 0.71 10.39 13.83
N GLY A 50 0.04 11.52 13.55
CA GLY A 50 0.64 12.86 13.59
C GLY A 50 1.26 13.21 14.95
N SER A 51 0.56 12.89 16.05
CA SER A 51 0.96 13.24 17.42
C SER A 51 1.85 12.20 18.10
N ARG A 52 2.27 11.14 17.39
CA ARG A 52 3.08 10.05 17.95
C ARG A 52 4.58 10.32 17.89
N ASN A 53 5.31 9.67 18.78
CA ASN A 53 6.77 9.75 18.88
C ASN A 53 7.44 9.03 17.70
N LYS A 54 8.72 9.32 17.46
CA LYS A 54 9.49 8.76 16.34
C LYS A 54 9.54 7.23 16.35
N THR A 55 9.65 6.62 17.54
CA THR A 55 9.69 5.17 17.73
C THR A 55 8.35 4.52 17.37
N ASP A 56 7.24 5.05 17.91
CA ASP A 56 5.88 4.58 17.61
C ASP A 56 5.57 4.72 16.12
N LYS A 57 5.99 5.83 15.50
CA LYS A 57 5.86 6.04 14.06
C LYS A 57 6.59 4.97 13.25
N GLY A 58 7.76 4.51 13.72
CA GLY A 58 8.50 3.41 13.10
C GLY A 58 7.72 2.09 13.15
N LEU A 59 7.21 1.73 14.33
CA LEU A 59 6.41 0.52 14.52
C LEU A 59 5.16 0.50 13.64
N LEU A 60 4.47 1.65 13.52
CA LEU A 60 3.30 1.76 12.65
C LEU A 60 3.66 1.63 11.16
N LEU A 61 4.82 2.13 10.73
CA LEU A 61 5.28 1.94 9.35
C LEU A 61 5.56 0.46 9.05
N ASP A 62 6.21 -0.23 10.00
CA ASP A 62 6.57 -1.64 9.84
C ASP A 62 5.30 -2.53 9.87
N LEU A 63 4.31 -2.19 10.70
CA LEU A 63 2.98 -2.81 10.67
C LEU A 63 2.31 -2.65 9.31
N ILE A 64 2.26 -1.42 8.80
CA ILE A 64 1.61 -1.12 7.52
C ILE A 64 2.32 -1.86 6.38
N GLU A 65 3.65 -1.90 6.37
CA GLU A 65 4.43 -2.67 5.40
C GLU A 65 4.11 -4.17 5.46
N LYS A 66 4.05 -4.75 6.66
CA LYS A 66 3.78 -6.18 6.86
C LYS A 66 2.36 -6.58 6.43
N VAL A 67 1.36 -5.75 6.77
CA VAL A 67 -0.05 -6.05 6.54
C VAL A 67 -0.52 -5.69 5.13
N SER A 68 -0.07 -4.55 4.60
CA SER A 68 -0.49 -4.11 3.26
C SER A 68 0.35 -4.69 2.11
N GLY A 69 1.53 -5.24 2.41
CA GLY A 69 2.47 -5.74 1.40
C GLY A 69 3.12 -4.64 0.55
N TYR A 70 2.86 -3.37 0.85
CA TYR A 70 3.56 -2.26 0.18
C TYR A 70 4.96 -2.09 0.74
N SER A 71 5.92 -1.87 -0.15
CA SER A 71 7.27 -1.44 0.23
C SER A 71 7.22 -0.21 1.13
N ARG A 72 8.14 -0.15 2.11
CA ARG A 72 8.38 1.01 2.98
C ARG A 72 8.37 2.37 2.28
N ILE A 73 8.91 2.45 1.06
CA ILE A 73 8.93 3.70 0.28
C ILE A 73 7.51 4.15 -0.07
N GLN A 74 6.65 3.22 -0.50
CA GLN A 74 5.27 3.50 -0.85
C GLN A 74 4.45 3.87 0.41
N VAL A 75 4.67 3.16 1.51
CA VAL A 75 4.03 3.48 2.80
C VAL A 75 4.37 4.91 3.22
N LYS A 76 5.66 5.31 3.17
CA LYS A 76 6.07 6.69 3.48
C LYS A 76 5.40 7.74 2.59
N ARG A 77 5.19 7.45 1.30
CA ARG A 77 4.47 8.35 0.39
C ARG A 77 3.01 8.52 0.82
N LEU A 78 2.33 7.42 1.17
CA LEU A 78 0.94 7.45 1.63
C LEU A 78 0.79 8.19 2.97
N VAL A 79 1.71 7.96 3.92
CA VAL A 79 1.75 8.69 5.18
C VAL A 79 1.96 10.18 4.96
N ARG A 80 2.85 10.58 4.05
CA ARG A 80 3.05 11.99 3.70
C ARG A 80 1.78 12.61 3.12
N GLN A 81 1.09 11.88 2.24
CA GLN A 81 -0.20 12.33 1.70
C GLN A 81 -1.25 12.51 2.80
N TYR A 82 -1.32 11.58 3.75
CA TYR A 82 -2.20 11.67 4.91
C TYR A 82 -1.86 12.89 5.78
N LEU A 83 -0.59 13.11 6.11
CA LEU A 83 -0.18 14.27 6.92
C LEU A 83 -0.49 15.60 6.25
N ALA A 84 -0.43 15.67 4.91
CA ALA A 84 -0.71 16.89 4.16
C ALA A 84 -2.22 17.17 3.96
N THR A 85 -3.04 16.12 3.81
CA THR A 85 -4.45 16.27 3.38
C THR A 85 -5.47 15.71 4.36
N GLY A 86 -5.02 15.05 5.43
CA GLY A 86 -5.84 14.30 6.37
C GLY A 86 -6.48 13.05 5.78
N ARG A 87 -6.24 12.73 4.50
CA ARG A 87 -6.85 11.60 3.80
C ARG A 87 -5.88 10.89 2.87
N ILE A 88 -6.12 9.61 2.60
CA ILE A 88 -5.37 8.85 1.59
C ILE A 88 -6.26 8.62 0.37
N LYS A 89 -5.98 9.36 -0.71
CA LYS A 89 -6.66 9.17 -2.00
C LYS A 89 -5.78 8.37 -2.95
N ARG A 90 -6.25 7.20 -3.37
CA ARG A 90 -5.67 6.47 -4.49
C ARG A 90 -5.92 7.24 -5.78
N ARG A 91 -4.86 7.73 -6.42
CA ARG A 91 -4.93 8.17 -7.82
C ARG A 91 -4.78 6.94 -8.71
N GLN A 92 -5.83 6.60 -9.44
CA GLN A 92 -5.72 5.58 -10.49
C GLN A 92 -4.78 6.13 -11.55
N CYS A 93 -3.59 5.54 -11.66
CA CYS A 93 -2.72 5.81 -12.79
C CYS A 93 -3.26 5.00 -13.96
N THR A 94 -4.08 5.62 -14.81
CA THR A 94 -4.43 5.05 -16.10
C THR A 94 -3.17 5.09 -16.94
N ARG A 95 -2.60 3.93 -17.25
CA ARG A 95 -1.50 3.85 -18.22
C ARG A 95 -2.14 4.04 -19.59
N GLN A 96 -2.38 5.27 -20.01
CA GLN A 96 -2.27 5.54 -21.43
C GLN A 96 -0.82 5.19 -21.75
N GLY A 97 -0.63 4.00 -22.32
CA GLY A 97 0.67 3.61 -22.83
C GLY A 97 1.14 4.66 -23.83
N PHE A 98 2.43 4.68 -24.11
CA PHE A 98 2.92 5.40 -25.28
C PHE A 98 2.11 4.93 -26.49
N ALA A 99 1.63 5.88 -27.31
CA ALA A 99 0.98 5.54 -28.57
C ALA A 99 1.96 4.69 -29.39
N GLN A 100 1.49 3.53 -29.86
CA GLN A 100 2.33 2.63 -30.64
C GLN A 100 2.66 3.32 -31.97
N LYS A 101 3.96 3.57 -32.24
CA LYS A 101 4.42 4.27 -33.45
C LYS A 101 4.32 3.38 -34.70
N TYR A 102 4.48 2.07 -34.53
CA TYR A 102 4.48 1.10 -35.62
C TYR A 102 3.26 0.19 -35.52
N THR A 103 2.55 0.08 -36.64
CA THR A 103 1.48 -0.90 -36.82
C THR A 103 2.05 -2.31 -36.98
N ARG A 104 1.19 -3.33 -36.95
CA ARG A 104 1.62 -4.71 -37.19
C ARG A 104 2.21 -4.91 -38.58
N GLU A 105 1.80 -4.10 -39.54
CA GLU A 105 2.31 -4.12 -40.92
C GLU A 105 3.73 -3.56 -40.97
N ASP A 106 3.97 -2.42 -40.30
CA ASP A 106 5.31 -1.83 -40.18
C ASP A 106 6.31 -2.79 -39.51
N ILE A 107 5.87 -3.55 -38.50
CA ILE A 107 6.71 -4.52 -37.81
C ILE A 107 7.11 -5.67 -38.74
N ARG A 108 6.20 -6.14 -39.62
CA ARG A 108 6.52 -7.19 -40.60
C ARG A 108 7.49 -6.68 -41.66
N LEU A 109 7.26 -5.47 -42.17
CA LEU A 109 8.16 -4.85 -43.15
C LEU A 109 9.58 -4.67 -42.60
N LEU A 110 9.71 -4.29 -41.32
CA LEU A 110 11.01 -4.20 -40.66
C LEU A 110 11.69 -5.56 -40.49
N ALA A 111 10.94 -6.63 -40.25
CA ALA A 111 11.48 -7.98 -40.11
C ALA A 111 11.99 -8.55 -41.45
N ASP A 112 11.34 -8.21 -42.57
CA ASP A 112 11.73 -8.65 -43.91
C ASP A 112 13.01 -7.95 -44.43
N ILE A 113 13.40 -6.81 -43.83
CA ILE A 113 14.62 -6.05 -44.22
C ILE A 113 15.87 -6.55 -43.48
N ASP A 114 15.71 -7.30 -42.39
CA ASP A 114 16.83 -7.81 -41.57
C ASP A 114 17.41 -9.14 -42.11
N GLU A 115 16.89 -9.64 -43.25
CA GLU A 115 17.44 -10.76 -44.06
C GLU A 115 18.37 -10.24 -45.17
#